data_AF-A0A7X2LV48-F1
#
_entry.id   AF-A0A7X2LV48-F1
#
_cell.length_a   1.000
_cell.length_b   1.000
_cell.length_c   1.000
_cell.angle_alpha   90.00
_cell.angle_beta   90.00
_cell.angle_gamma   90.00
#
_symmetry.space_group_name_H-M   'P 1'
#
loop_
_entity.id
_entity.type
_entity.pdbx_description
1 polymer ?
#
loop_
_entity_poly.entity_id
_entity_poly.type
_entity_poly.pdbx_seq_one_letter_code
_entity_poly.pdbx_strand_id
1 'polypeptide(L)'
;MLAEPFNDVDRELNEGPSPYLYGYPDVYGDNPQPKTSPYYWWFQHLKRHAGYKACCERGGEGEYAALYLDWGDVRTDDFEEWFFQHGDALFREPHVQDDLGEIRDAAQLEKINLSDTMVVAVPIRLGKRNLSKQEIIYQFSLLLDARFPGNIGGRPQYVSEAKYRFNGYPQLDKLEERLRIYDMRQKHPDWPLWKIGEQLALDGFFKSGLRNVTNSKEQDKLGEEKRRKMTTLVSQRLKKARMQIANSVSNVFEIV
;
A
#
# COMPACT_ATOMS: atom_id res chain seq x y z
N MET A 1 -16.04 -33.24 9.48
CA MET A 1 -14.78 -32.79 8.85
C MET A 1 -15.06 -31.42 8.28
N LEU A 2 -14.63 -30.39 9.00
CA LEU A 2 -14.78 -28.98 8.63
C LEU A 2 -13.83 -28.71 7.46
N ALA A 3 -14.33 -28.09 6.41
CA ALA A 3 -13.53 -27.67 5.27
C ALA A 3 -12.42 -26.73 5.77
N GLU A 4 -11.17 -27.07 5.45
CA GLU A 4 -10.02 -26.20 5.72
C GLU A 4 -10.18 -24.91 4.89
N PRO A 5 -10.17 -23.73 5.54
CA PRO A 5 -10.33 -22.48 4.83
C PRO A 5 -8.96 -22.06 4.26
N PHE A 6 -8.88 -22.08 2.94
CA PHE A 6 -7.93 -21.35 2.08
C PHE A 6 -6.52 -21.93 1.95
N ASN A 7 -6.18 -22.19 0.68
CA ASN A 7 -4.93 -22.74 0.18
C ASN A 7 -3.84 -21.66 0.17
N ASP A 8 -2.78 -21.84 0.96
CA ASP A 8 -1.65 -20.90 1.09
C ASP A 8 -0.88 -20.65 -0.22
N VAL A 9 -1.02 -21.54 -1.20
CA VAL A 9 -0.30 -21.47 -2.49
C VAL A 9 -0.81 -20.32 -3.37
N ASP A 10 -2.08 -19.92 -3.23
CA ASP A 10 -2.65 -18.79 -3.97
C ASP A 10 -2.25 -17.43 -3.37
N ARG A 11 -1.66 -17.41 -2.17
CA ARG A 11 -1.18 -16.20 -1.46
C ARG A 11 0.15 -15.66 -2.01
N GLU A 12 0.98 -16.50 -2.62
CA GLU A 12 2.36 -16.15 -3.01
C GLU A 12 2.47 -15.42 -4.36
N LEU A 13 1.40 -15.44 -5.16
CA LEU A 13 1.38 -14.82 -6.50
C LEU A 13 0.43 -13.61 -6.57
N ASN A 14 0.53 -12.73 -5.58
CA ASN A 14 0.26 -11.29 -5.74
C ASN A 14 -1.03 -10.90 -6.50
N GLU A 15 -2.18 -11.44 -6.07
CA GLU A 15 -3.52 -10.89 -6.37
C GLU A 15 -4.48 -11.11 -5.18
N GLY A 16 -4.04 -10.77 -3.96
CA GLY A 16 -4.89 -10.79 -2.77
C GLY A 16 -5.94 -9.65 -2.75
N PRO A 17 -7.00 -9.77 -1.93
CA PRO A 17 -7.94 -8.68 -1.66
C PRO A 17 -7.17 -7.45 -1.17
N SER A 18 -7.72 -6.28 -1.46
CA SER A 18 -7.12 -4.99 -1.12
C SER A 18 -6.59 -4.99 0.33
N PRO A 19 -5.33 -4.58 0.59
CA PRO A 19 -4.81 -4.44 1.96
C PRO A 19 -5.59 -3.40 2.78
N TYR A 20 -6.56 -2.71 2.16
CA TYR A 20 -7.50 -1.78 2.76
C TYR A 20 -8.73 -2.46 3.40
N LEU A 21 -9.00 -3.75 3.11
CA LEU A 21 -10.24 -4.45 3.48
C LEU A 21 -10.17 -5.24 4.81
N TYR A 22 -8.98 -5.61 5.29
CA TYR A 22 -8.83 -6.35 6.54
C TYR A 22 -7.85 -5.58 7.44
N GLY A 23 -8.33 -5.17 8.62
CA GLY A 23 -7.58 -4.34 9.58
C GLY A 23 -6.15 -4.80 9.80
N TYR A 24 -5.24 -3.84 9.98
CA TYR A 24 -3.78 -3.89 9.77
C TYR A 24 -2.98 -4.92 10.61
N PRO A 25 -3.01 -6.24 10.32
CA PRO A 25 -2.38 -7.26 11.19
C PRO A 25 -0.85 -7.16 11.17
N ASP A 26 -0.33 -6.43 10.18
CA ASP A 26 1.08 -6.23 9.88
C ASP A 26 1.71 -5.12 10.75
N VAL A 27 0.87 -4.23 11.29
CA VAL A 27 1.29 -3.07 12.08
C VAL A 27 1.31 -3.40 13.58
N TYR A 28 0.48 -4.35 14.04
CA TYR A 28 0.30 -4.68 15.47
C TYR A 28 0.26 -6.20 15.73
N GLY A 29 0.68 -6.63 16.92
CA GLY A 29 0.69 -8.03 17.36
C GLY A 29 1.89 -8.34 18.27
N ASP A 30 2.06 -9.60 18.69
CA ASP A 30 3.19 -10.00 19.55
C ASP A 30 4.57 -9.79 18.88
N ASN A 31 4.59 -9.65 17.55
CA ASN A 31 5.80 -9.38 16.77
C ASN A 31 5.46 -8.47 15.56
N PRO A 32 5.33 -7.15 15.78
CA PRO A 32 4.92 -6.22 14.73
C PRO A 32 5.96 -6.16 13.62
N GLN A 33 5.51 -6.10 12.37
CA GLN A 33 6.39 -5.97 11.19
C GLN A 33 6.05 -4.71 10.38
N PRO A 34 6.28 -3.49 10.90
CA PRO A 34 5.86 -2.26 10.24
C PRO A 34 6.23 -2.15 8.76
N LYS A 35 7.37 -2.71 8.35
CA LYS A 35 7.85 -2.70 6.96
C LYS A 35 6.94 -3.42 5.96
N THR A 36 6.07 -4.33 6.40
CA THR A 36 5.08 -5.00 5.53
C THR A 36 3.84 -4.12 5.32
N SER A 37 3.71 -3.02 6.07
CA SER A 37 2.65 -2.02 5.87
C SER A 37 3.06 -0.97 4.82
N PRO A 38 2.20 -0.67 3.83
CA PRO A 38 2.48 0.42 2.90
C PRO A 38 2.50 1.80 3.58
N TYR A 39 1.74 1.97 4.68
CA TYR A 39 1.67 3.23 5.43
C TYR A 39 2.96 3.54 6.18
N TYR A 40 3.68 2.51 6.64
CA TYR A 40 5.02 2.68 7.17
C TYR A 40 5.93 3.34 6.13
N TRP A 41 5.85 2.91 4.87
CA TRP A 41 6.68 3.51 3.84
C TRP A 41 6.25 4.94 3.50
N TRP A 42 4.95 5.26 3.54
CA TRP A 42 4.51 6.67 3.41
C TRP A 42 5.10 7.52 4.54
N PHE A 43 4.95 7.08 5.79
CA PHE A 43 5.54 7.72 6.96
C PHE A 43 7.06 7.93 6.81
N GLN A 44 7.78 6.91 6.35
CA GLN A 44 9.22 7.00 6.13
C GLN A 44 9.58 8.00 5.00
N HIS A 45 8.79 8.10 3.94
CA HIS A 45 9.00 9.11 2.89
C HIS A 45 8.76 10.52 3.44
N LEU A 46 7.68 10.72 4.19
CA LEU A 46 7.34 12.02 4.79
C LEU A 46 8.41 12.48 5.80
N LYS A 47 8.97 11.57 6.59
CA LYS A 47 10.08 11.84 7.51
C LYS A 47 11.33 12.43 6.82
N ARG A 48 11.49 12.20 5.51
CA ARG A 48 12.61 12.71 4.69
C ARG A 48 12.26 13.97 3.90
N HIS A 49 11.02 14.43 3.97
CA HIS A 49 10.60 15.67 3.33
C HIS A 49 11.11 16.89 4.14
N ALA A 50 12.08 17.63 3.58
CA ALA A 50 12.74 18.74 4.27
C ALA A 50 11.77 19.83 4.76
N GLY A 51 10.78 20.22 3.95
CA GLY A 51 9.80 21.25 4.31
C GLY A 51 8.93 20.85 5.52
N TYR A 52 8.32 19.67 5.46
CA TYR A 52 7.61 19.08 6.59
C TYR A 52 8.49 18.89 7.84
N LYS A 53 9.73 18.41 7.70
CA LYS A 53 10.67 18.33 8.83
C LYS A 53 10.87 19.69 9.52
N ALA A 54 11.03 20.76 8.73
CA ALA A 54 11.14 22.12 9.27
C ALA A 54 9.82 22.60 9.92
N CYS A 55 8.66 22.14 9.44
CA CYS A 55 7.36 22.35 10.10
C CYS A 55 7.33 21.69 11.48
N CYS A 56 7.76 20.43 11.59
CA CYS A 56 7.86 19.72 12.87
C CYS A 56 8.83 20.41 13.83
N GLU A 57 9.95 20.93 13.34
CA GLU A 57 10.91 21.72 14.16
C GLU A 57 10.31 23.00 14.75
N ARG A 58 9.32 23.60 14.07
CA ARG A 58 8.59 24.78 14.55
C ARG A 58 7.29 24.43 15.28
N GLY A 59 7.09 23.16 15.67
CA GLY A 59 5.88 22.75 16.39
C GLY A 59 4.60 22.82 15.56
N GLY A 60 4.70 22.67 14.23
CA GLY A 60 3.54 22.66 13.34
C GLY A 60 3.21 23.98 12.67
N GLU A 61 4.10 24.98 12.74
CA GLU A 61 3.89 26.26 12.07
C GLU A 61 4.47 26.30 10.64
N GLY A 62 3.77 27.00 9.75
CA GLY A 62 4.18 27.29 8.38
C GLY A 62 3.32 26.61 7.31
N GLU A 63 3.90 26.39 6.13
CA GLU A 63 3.19 25.88 4.95
C GLU A 63 2.48 24.54 5.18
N TYR A 64 3.07 23.66 5.99
CA TYR A 64 2.55 22.31 6.25
C TYR A 64 1.79 22.20 7.58
N ALA A 65 1.29 23.30 8.14
CA ALA A 65 0.56 23.29 9.41
C ALA A 65 -0.68 22.39 9.37
N ALA A 66 -1.44 22.42 8.28
CA ALA A 66 -2.61 21.56 8.11
C ALA A 66 -2.25 20.07 8.11
N LEU A 67 -1.16 19.69 7.42
CA LEU A 67 -0.65 18.33 7.43
C LEU A 67 -0.14 17.93 8.82
N TYR A 68 0.47 18.86 9.55
CA TYR A 68 0.94 18.62 10.91
C TYR A 68 -0.21 18.38 11.90
N LEU A 69 -1.37 19.02 11.74
CA LEU A 69 -2.55 18.72 12.56
C LEU A 69 -3.01 17.27 12.40
N ASP A 70 -2.85 16.70 11.20
CA ASP A 70 -3.22 15.32 10.91
C ASP A 70 -2.14 14.33 11.37
N TRP A 71 -0.91 14.54 10.91
CA TRP A 71 0.20 13.58 11.03
C TRP A 71 1.09 13.83 12.26
N GLY A 72 0.96 14.95 12.95
CA GLY A 72 1.79 15.29 14.10
C GLY A 72 3.29 15.38 13.78
N ASP A 73 4.13 15.01 14.74
CA ASP A 73 5.59 14.99 14.55
C ASP A 73 6.08 13.61 14.11
N VAL A 74 6.37 13.47 12.81
CA VAL A 74 6.87 12.21 12.22
C VAL A 74 8.35 11.93 12.46
N ARG A 75 9.05 12.78 13.24
CA ARG A 75 10.47 12.56 13.56
C ARG A 75 10.68 11.41 14.54
N THR A 76 9.62 10.93 15.20
CA THR A 76 9.66 9.72 16.06
C THR A 76 10.16 8.49 15.29
N ASP A 77 10.81 7.59 16.00
CA ASP A 77 11.24 6.28 15.47
C ASP A 77 10.19 5.18 15.72
N ASP A 78 9.22 5.44 16.61
CA ASP A 78 8.13 4.52 16.90
C ASP A 78 6.97 4.75 15.94
N PHE A 79 6.93 3.93 14.88
CA PHE A 79 5.83 3.97 13.91
C PHE A 79 4.52 3.46 14.51
N GLU A 80 4.58 2.50 15.43
CA GLU A 80 3.37 1.88 15.98
C GLU A 80 2.63 2.89 16.86
N GLU A 81 3.35 3.54 17.78
CA GLU A 81 2.81 4.61 18.61
C GLU A 81 2.22 5.73 17.75
N TRP A 82 2.97 6.17 16.73
CA TRP A 82 2.51 7.18 15.79
C TRP A 82 1.25 6.75 15.03
N PHE A 83 1.19 5.50 14.58
CA PHE A 83 0.06 4.99 13.81
C PHE A 83 -1.22 4.95 14.65
N PHE A 84 -1.14 4.55 15.91
CA PHE A 84 -2.32 4.55 16.79
C PHE A 84 -2.78 5.94 17.18
N GLN A 85 -1.83 6.87 17.34
CA GLN A 85 -2.17 8.26 17.69
C GLN A 85 -2.77 9.02 16.50
N HIS A 86 -2.25 8.79 15.29
CA HIS A 86 -2.57 9.55 14.08
C HIS A 86 -3.05 8.65 12.95
N GLY A 87 -2.21 7.71 12.52
CA GLY A 87 -2.36 6.92 11.29
C GLY A 87 -3.69 6.17 11.12
N ASP A 88 -4.22 5.52 12.16
CA ASP A 88 -5.43 4.70 12.08
C ASP A 88 -6.62 5.50 11.51
N ALA A 89 -6.87 6.70 12.03
CA ALA A 89 -7.95 7.55 11.55
C ALA A 89 -7.68 8.14 10.15
N LEU A 90 -6.41 8.26 9.74
CA LEU A 90 -6.02 8.84 8.45
C LEU A 90 -6.19 7.85 7.29
N PHE A 91 -5.89 6.57 7.55
CA PHE A 91 -5.84 5.51 6.53
C PHE A 91 -7.04 4.58 6.57
N ARG A 92 -7.86 4.65 7.62
CA ARG A 92 -9.09 3.87 7.72
C ARG A 92 -10.07 4.34 6.65
N GLU A 93 -10.57 3.37 5.90
CA GLU A 93 -11.67 3.61 4.97
C GLU A 93 -12.90 4.04 5.76
N PRO A 94 -13.58 5.12 5.37
CA PRO A 94 -14.87 5.44 5.98
C PRO A 94 -15.77 4.21 5.82
N HIS A 95 -16.48 3.84 6.90
CA HIS A 95 -17.29 2.64 6.95
C HIS A 95 -18.35 2.62 5.84
N VAL A 96 -17.99 2.10 4.67
CA VAL A 96 -18.94 1.47 3.78
C VAL A 96 -19.07 0.06 4.34
N GLN A 97 -20.28 -0.34 4.74
CA GLN A 97 -20.53 -1.73 5.10
C GLN A 97 -20.43 -2.58 3.83
N ASP A 98 -19.20 -2.87 3.40
CA ASP A 98 -18.90 -3.74 2.26
C ASP A 98 -19.07 -5.23 2.61
N ASP A 99 -19.31 -5.53 3.89
CA ASP A 99 -19.54 -6.89 4.35
C ASP A 99 -20.88 -7.40 3.83
N LEU A 100 -20.85 -8.51 3.10
CA LEU A 100 -22.03 -9.31 2.79
C LEU A 100 -22.65 -9.81 4.10
N GLY A 101 -23.67 -9.11 4.57
CA GLY A 101 -24.31 -9.33 5.86
C GLY A 101 -25.80 -9.58 5.77
N GLU A 102 -26.36 -10.19 6.81
CA GLU A 102 -27.80 -10.28 7.01
C GLU A 102 -28.33 -8.96 7.60
N ILE A 103 -29.33 -8.37 6.93
CA ILE A 103 -30.13 -7.28 7.50
C ILE A 103 -31.18 -7.90 8.42
N ARG A 104 -31.07 -7.65 9.71
CA ARG A 104 -31.90 -8.26 10.77
C ARG A 104 -33.07 -7.39 11.20
N ASP A 105 -33.01 -6.09 10.95
CA ASP A 105 -34.05 -5.13 11.31
C ASP A 105 -34.16 -3.96 10.31
N ALA A 106 -35.26 -3.21 10.42
CA ALA A 106 -35.54 -2.09 9.53
C ALA A 106 -34.54 -0.91 9.69
N ALA A 107 -33.98 -0.72 10.88
CA ALA A 107 -33.04 0.37 11.14
C ALA A 107 -31.69 0.14 10.45
N GLN A 108 -31.31 -1.13 10.23
CA GLN A 108 -30.16 -1.49 9.40
C GLN A 108 -30.41 -1.19 7.92
N LEU A 109 -31.61 -1.49 7.42
CA LEU A 109 -31.97 -1.20 6.03
C LEU A 109 -31.94 0.30 5.70
N GLU A 110 -32.40 1.15 6.63
CA GLU A 110 -32.40 2.61 6.47
C GLU A 110 -30.99 3.21 6.33
N LYS A 111 -29.96 2.53 6.84
CA LYS A 111 -28.57 2.99 6.79
C LYS A 111 -27.84 2.59 5.51
N ILE A 112 -28.43 1.71 4.70
CA ILE A 112 -27.80 1.19 3.48
C ILE A 112 -27.93 2.21 2.36
N ASN A 113 -26.80 2.50 1.72
CA ASN A 113 -26.78 3.29 0.51
C ASN A 113 -27.26 2.44 -0.69
N LEU A 114 -28.53 2.57 -1.09
CA LEU A 114 -29.06 1.81 -2.23
C LEU A 114 -28.47 2.23 -3.59
N SER A 115 -27.66 3.30 -3.65
CA SER A 115 -27.00 3.73 -4.89
C SER A 115 -25.78 2.87 -5.27
N ASP A 116 -25.11 2.27 -4.28
CA ASP A 116 -23.95 1.38 -4.46
C ASP A 116 -24.22 -0.06 -3.99
N THR A 117 -25.26 -0.28 -3.19
CA THR A 117 -25.54 -1.57 -2.56
C THR A 117 -26.78 -2.26 -3.15
N MET A 118 -26.64 -3.53 -3.56
CA MET A 118 -27.77 -4.38 -3.94
C MET A 118 -28.29 -5.14 -2.72
N VAL A 119 -29.53 -4.84 -2.29
CA VAL A 119 -30.21 -5.61 -1.25
C VAL A 119 -31.03 -6.74 -1.88
N VAL A 120 -30.76 -7.98 -1.47
CA VAL A 120 -31.49 -9.17 -1.94
C VAL A 120 -32.30 -9.77 -0.80
N ALA A 121 -33.63 -9.77 -0.95
CA ALA A 121 -34.52 -10.42 -0.01
C ALA A 121 -34.58 -11.92 -0.29
N VAL A 122 -34.06 -12.75 0.63
CA VAL A 122 -34.14 -14.21 0.58
C VAL A 122 -35.21 -14.68 1.58
N PRO A 123 -36.37 -15.17 1.13
CA PRO A 123 -37.41 -15.62 2.06
C PRO A 123 -36.93 -16.82 2.91
N ILE A 124 -36.86 -16.66 4.23
CA ILE A 124 -36.39 -17.73 5.16
C ILE A 124 -37.26 -18.99 5.09
N ARG A 125 -38.52 -18.86 4.63
CA ARG A 125 -39.42 -20.00 4.36
C ARG A 125 -38.85 -20.97 3.31
N LEU A 126 -37.91 -20.52 2.47
CA LEU A 126 -37.20 -21.36 1.51
C LEU A 126 -36.30 -22.40 2.20
N GLY A 127 -35.81 -22.15 3.42
CA GLY A 127 -35.07 -23.15 4.20
C GLY A 127 -35.95 -24.24 4.85
N LYS A 128 -37.28 -24.11 4.81
CA LYS A 128 -38.25 -25.11 5.30
C LYS A 128 -38.88 -25.95 4.19
N ARG A 129 -38.80 -25.51 2.94
CA ARG A 129 -38.96 -26.37 1.76
C ARG A 129 -37.56 -26.86 1.39
N ASN A 130 -37.42 -28.00 0.76
CA ASN A 130 -36.11 -28.54 0.33
C ASN A 130 -35.47 -27.70 -0.80
N LEU A 131 -35.46 -26.37 -0.73
CA LEU A 131 -34.59 -25.59 -1.58
C LEU A 131 -33.18 -25.83 -1.08
N SER A 132 -32.44 -26.58 -1.88
CA SER A 132 -31.04 -26.84 -1.66
C SER A 132 -30.29 -25.51 -1.63
N LYS A 133 -29.22 -25.45 -0.83
CA LYS A 133 -28.25 -24.34 -0.85
C LYS A 133 -27.83 -23.98 -2.29
N GLN A 134 -27.82 -24.96 -3.20
CA GLN A 134 -27.49 -24.81 -4.61
C GLN A 134 -28.51 -23.95 -5.37
N GLU A 135 -29.80 -24.07 -5.10
CA GLU A 135 -30.84 -23.27 -5.77
C GLU A 135 -30.78 -21.80 -5.34
N ILE A 136 -30.47 -21.52 -4.07
CA ILE A 136 -30.24 -20.15 -3.59
C ILE A 136 -29.01 -19.54 -4.28
N ILE A 137 -27.91 -20.30 -4.35
CA ILE A 137 -26.69 -19.87 -5.04
C ILE A 137 -26.98 -19.59 -6.52
N TYR A 138 -27.73 -20.46 -7.20
CA TYR A 138 -28.10 -20.30 -8.60
C TYR A 138 -28.99 -19.07 -8.83
N GLN A 139 -30.01 -18.86 -7.99
CA GLN A 139 -30.85 -17.66 -8.11
C GLN A 139 -30.07 -16.38 -7.83
N PHE A 140 -29.16 -16.42 -6.84
CA PHE A 140 -28.29 -15.30 -6.55
C PHE A 140 -27.33 -15.01 -7.71
N SER A 141 -26.75 -16.04 -8.35
CA SER A 141 -25.91 -15.85 -9.54
C SER A 141 -26.69 -15.22 -10.69
N LEU A 142 -27.93 -15.64 -10.94
CA LEU A 142 -28.79 -15.01 -11.96
C LEU A 142 -29.08 -13.54 -11.68
N LEU A 143 -29.28 -13.16 -10.41
CA LEU A 143 -29.44 -11.76 -10.02
C LEU A 143 -28.15 -10.97 -10.26
N LEU A 144 -27.00 -11.54 -9.90
CA LEU A 144 -25.69 -10.94 -10.18
C LEU A 144 -25.45 -10.79 -11.68
N ASP A 145 -25.69 -11.82 -12.49
CA ASP A 145 -25.52 -11.78 -13.94
C ASP A 145 -26.44 -10.76 -14.60
N ALA A 146 -27.66 -10.58 -14.10
CA ALA A 146 -28.60 -9.58 -14.60
C ALA A 146 -28.19 -8.15 -14.20
N ARG A 147 -27.65 -7.96 -12.99
CA ARG A 147 -27.20 -6.65 -12.47
C ARG A 147 -25.83 -6.25 -13.02
N PHE A 148 -24.96 -7.23 -13.21
CA PHE A 148 -23.60 -7.14 -13.71
C PHE A 148 -23.47 -8.02 -14.96
N PRO A 149 -24.15 -7.66 -16.08
CA PRO A 149 -24.05 -8.43 -17.30
C PRO A 149 -22.58 -8.57 -17.70
N GLY A 150 -22.12 -9.82 -17.81
CA GLY A 150 -20.72 -10.17 -17.98
C GLY A 150 -20.03 -9.34 -19.07
N ASN A 151 -18.78 -8.94 -18.78
CA ASN A 151 -17.92 -8.03 -19.55
C ASN A 151 -18.20 -6.53 -19.41
N ILE A 152 -18.08 -6.00 -18.19
CA ILE A 152 -17.31 -4.77 -18.02
C ILE A 152 -15.89 -5.23 -17.72
N GLY A 153 -15.00 -5.17 -18.72
CA GLY A 153 -13.62 -5.59 -18.55
C GLY A 153 -12.95 -4.83 -17.41
N GLY A 154 -12.54 -5.56 -16.37
CA GLY A 154 -11.82 -5.02 -15.22
C GLY A 154 -12.58 -5.26 -13.91
N ARG A 155 -11.85 -5.66 -12.85
CA ARG A 155 -12.35 -5.52 -11.48
C ARG A 155 -12.81 -4.07 -11.29
N PRO A 156 -13.96 -3.78 -10.65
CA PRO A 156 -14.30 -2.41 -10.28
C PRO A 156 -13.08 -1.80 -9.62
N GLN A 157 -12.63 -0.65 -10.12
CA GLN A 157 -11.47 0.03 -9.55
C GLN A 157 -11.89 0.49 -8.16
N TYR A 158 -11.51 -0.27 -7.13
CA TYR A 158 -11.71 0.13 -5.75
C TYR A 158 -11.02 1.48 -5.56
N VAL A 159 -11.81 2.54 -5.37
CA VAL A 159 -11.31 3.87 -5.06
C VAL A 159 -11.40 4.01 -3.56
N SER A 160 -10.24 3.96 -2.90
CA SER A 160 -10.12 4.28 -1.48
C SER A 160 -10.71 5.66 -1.19
N GLU A 161 -11.58 5.72 -0.17
CA GLU A 161 -12.17 6.94 0.35
C GLU A 161 -11.47 7.42 1.63
N ALA A 162 -10.45 6.70 2.09
CA ALA A 162 -9.57 7.11 3.17
C ALA A 162 -9.04 8.54 2.95
N LYS A 163 -8.88 9.28 4.06
CA LYS A 163 -8.41 10.67 4.06
C LYS A 163 -7.03 10.77 3.41
N TYR A 164 -6.16 9.81 3.69
CA TYR A 164 -4.89 9.62 3.02
C TYR A 164 -4.88 8.27 2.31
N ARG A 165 -4.69 8.29 0.98
CA ARG A 165 -4.81 7.09 0.14
C ARG A 165 -3.69 6.95 -0.88
N PHE A 166 -3.45 5.73 -1.35
CA PHE A 166 -2.53 5.49 -2.45
C PHE A 166 -3.25 5.58 -3.79
N ASN A 167 -2.58 6.16 -4.78
CA ASN A 167 -2.97 6.02 -6.18
C ASN A 167 -2.23 4.82 -6.79
N GLY A 168 -2.92 3.68 -6.87
CA GLY A 168 -2.38 2.40 -7.31
C GLY A 168 -1.83 1.53 -6.18
N TYR A 169 -1.30 0.36 -6.55
CA TYR A 169 -0.84 -0.62 -5.57
C TYR A 169 0.62 -0.37 -5.13
N PRO A 170 0.88 -0.16 -3.83
CA PRO A 170 2.22 0.11 -3.32
C PRO A 170 3.10 -1.15 -3.34
N GLN A 171 4.19 -1.10 -4.10
CA GLN A 171 5.19 -2.18 -4.12
C GLN A 171 6.27 -1.90 -3.07
N LEU A 172 6.13 -2.53 -1.90
CA LEU A 172 6.93 -2.27 -0.69
C LEU A 172 8.44 -2.34 -0.95
N ASP A 173 8.91 -3.42 -1.58
CA ASP A 173 10.32 -3.59 -1.97
C ASP A 173 10.87 -2.40 -2.77
N LYS A 174 10.05 -1.84 -3.67
CA LYS A 174 10.45 -0.71 -4.49
C LYS A 174 10.46 0.60 -3.70
N LEU A 175 9.53 0.77 -2.76
CA LEU A 175 9.52 1.92 -1.85
C LEU A 175 10.77 1.91 -0.97
N GLU A 176 11.09 0.75 -0.39
CA GLU A 176 12.30 0.56 0.41
C GLU A 176 13.59 0.81 -0.39
N GLU A 177 13.73 0.16 -1.55
CA GLU A 177 14.91 0.28 -2.44
C GLU A 177 15.20 1.75 -2.76
N ARG A 178 14.16 2.50 -3.15
CA ARG A 178 14.27 3.92 -3.53
C ARG A 178 14.68 4.78 -2.35
N LEU A 179 14.08 4.54 -1.18
CA LEU A 179 14.37 5.31 0.01
C LEU A 179 15.81 5.07 0.50
N ARG A 180 16.28 3.82 0.44
CA ARG A 180 17.68 3.48 0.74
C ARG A 180 18.67 4.13 -0.21
N ILE A 181 18.37 4.17 -1.51
CA ILE A 181 19.17 4.89 -2.50
C ILE A 181 19.23 6.38 -2.17
N TYR A 182 18.08 6.98 -1.81
CA TYR A 182 18.01 8.37 -1.39
C TYR A 182 18.86 8.63 -0.14
N ASP A 183 18.71 7.83 0.91
CA ASP A 183 19.44 7.97 2.16
C ASP A 183 20.95 7.80 1.96
N MET A 184 21.37 6.83 1.14
CA MET A 184 22.78 6.62 0.79
C MET A 184 23.34 7.82 0.01
N ARG A 185 22.54 8.43 -0.87
CA ARG A 185 22.92 9.64 -1.60
C ARG A 185 23.07 10.86 -0.67
N GLN A 186 22.23 10.98 0.35
CA GLN A 186 22.35 12.05 1.36
C GLN A 186 23.59 11.87 2.22
N LYS A 187 23.91 10.63 2.62
CA LYS A 187 25.12 10.30 3.41
C LYS A 187 26.41 10.47 2.61
N HIS A 188 26.38 10.18 1.30
CA HIS A 188 27.55 10.21 0.43
C HIS A 188 27.30 11.05 -0.84
N PRO A 189 27.24 12.39 -0.72
CA PRO A 189 26.99 13.28 -1.86
C PRO A 189 28.13 13.26 -2.89
N ASP A 190 29.34 12.89 -2.49
CA ASP A 190 30.51 12.85 -3.37
C ASP A 190 30.66 11.53 -4.13
N TRP A 191 29.93 10.49 -3.71
CA TRP A 191 30.03 9.20 -4.38
C TRP A 191 29.38 9.25 -5.75
N PRO A 192 30.04 8.71 -6.79
CA PRO A 192 29.39 8.43 -8.06
C PRO A 192 28.16 7.53 -7.86
N LEU A 193 27.10 7.76 -8.64
CA LEU A 193 25.85 7.00 -8.48
C LEU A 193 26.04 5.49 -8.65
N TRP A 194 26.95 5.06 -9.54
CA TRP A 194 27.25 3.64 -9.69
C TRP A 194 27.83 3.02 -8.41
N LYS A 195 28.62 3.78 -7.64
CA LYS A 195 29.22 3.30 -6.39
C LYS A 195 28.16 3.14 -5.30
N ILE A 196 27.19 4.05 -5.25
CA ILE A 196 26.01 3.93 -4.39
C ILE A 196 25.23 2.66 -4.73
N GLY A 197 24.95 2.45 -6.02
CA GLY A 197 24.25 1.25 -6.50
C GLY A 197 25.01 -0.04 -6.22
N GLU A 198 26.34 -0.04 -6.44
CA GLU A 198 27.19 -1.20 -6.18
C GLU A 198 27.20 -1.57 -4.69
N GLN A 199 27.39 -0.59 -3.80
CA GLN A 199 27.36 -0.82 -2.36
C GLN A 199 26.00 -1.40 -1.91
N LEU A 200 24.90 -0.77 -2.32
CA LEU A 200 23.55 -1.25 -1.96
C LEU A 200 23.23 -2.63 -2.53
N ALA A 201 23.78 -2.97 -3.70
CA ALA A 201 23.60 -4.29 -4.30
C ALA A 201 24.38 -5.35 -3.50
N LEU A 202 25.62 -5.05 -3.09
CA LEU A 202 26.44 -5.93 -2.25
C LEU A 202 25.83 -6.15 -0.86
N ASP A 203 25.20 -5.12 -0.30
CA ASP A 203 24.49 -5.20 0.99
C ASP A 203 23.13 -5.93 0.89
N GLY A 204 22.74 -6.40 -0.31
CA GLY A 204 21.49 -7.14 -0.54
C GLY A 204 20.24 -6.27 -0.69
N PHE A 205 20.37 -4.95 -0.67
CA PHE A 205 19.26 -3.99 -0.71
C PHE A 205 18.94 -3.46 -2.12
N PHE A 206 19.70 -3.87 -3.14
CA PHE A 206 19.47 -3.47 -4.53
C PHE A 206 19.66 -4.62 -5.51
N LYS A 207 18.74 -5.59 -5.45
CA LYS A 207 18.78 -6.82 -6.26
C LYS A 207 18.91 -6.55 -7.76
N SER A 208 18.22 -5.52 -8.27
CA SER A 208 18.28 -5.14 -9.69
C SER A 208 19.65 -4.59 -10.12
N GLY A 209 20.43 -4.07 -9.17
CA GLY A 209 21.80 -3.59 -9.37
C GLY A 209 22.85 -4.71 -9.47
N LEU A 210 22.60 -5.89 -8.90
CA LEU A 210 23.60 -6.98 -8.81
C LEU A 210 24.23 -7.34 -10.16
N ARG A 211 23.46 -7.30 -11.25
CA ARG A 211 23.94 -7.59 -12.62
C ARG A 211 24.99 -6.60 -13.13
N ASN A 212 25.06 -5.41 -12.52
CA ASN A 212 25.94 -4.31 -12.90
C ASN A 212 27.06 -4.05 -11.88
N VAL A 213 27.20 -4.90 -10.86
CA VAL A 213 28.35 -4.86 -9.94
C VAL A 213 29.62 -5.20 -10.74
N THR A 214 30.66 -4.41 -10.54
CA THR A 214 31.96 -4.61 -11.20
C THR A 214 32.86 -5.48 -10.35
N ASN A 215 33.54 -6.45 -10.97
CA ASN A 215 34.58 -7.24 -10.28
C ASN A 215 35.99 -6.77 -10.67
N SER A 216 37.00 -7.15 -9.90
CA SER A 216 38.39 -6.74 -10.12
C SER A 216 39.01 -7.23 -11.44
N LYS A 217 38.36 -8.18 -12.13
CA LYS A 217 38.79 -8.71 -13.44
C LYS A 217 38.14 -7.97 -14.62
N GLU A 218 37.18 -7.08 -14.36
CA GLU A 218 36.42 -6.33 -15.37
C GLU A 218 36.90 -4.86 -15.48
N GLN A 219 38.21 -4.61 -15.37
CA GLN A 219 38.76 -3.24 -15.39
C GLN A 219 38.76 -2.56 -16.77
N ASP A 220 38.34 -3.27 -17.82
CA ASP A 220 38.29 -2.77 -19.20
C ASP A 220 36.91 -2.18 -19.58
N LYS A 221 36.64 -2.00 -20.88
CA LYS A 221 35.39 -1.45 -21.45
C LYS A 221 34.10 -2.03 -20.84
N LEU A 222 34.12 -3.31 -20.46
CA LEU A 222 32.97 -3.99 -19.84
C LEU A 222 32.62 -3.41 -18.46
N GLY A 223 33.61 -3.09 -17.63
CA GLY A 223 33.39 -2.46 -16.33
C GLY A 223 32.85 -1.04 -16.47
N GLU A 224 33.35 -0.28 -17.44
CA GLU A 224 32.80 1.04 -17.75
C GLU A 224 31.32 0.97 -18.17
N GLU A 225 30.95 0.01 -19.02
CA GLU A 225 29.56 -0.17 -19.46
C GLU A 225 28.64 -0.52 -18.28
N LYS A 226 29.07 -1.44 -17.41
CA LYS A 226 28.32 -1.79 -16.19
C LYS A 226 28.15 -0.59 -15.26
N ARG A 227 29.19 0.21 -15.03
CA ARG A 227 29.09 1.45 -14.23
C ARG A 227 28.14 2.46 -14.85
N ARG A 228 28.13 2.61 -16.17
CA ARG A 228 27.15 3.48 -16.87
C ARG A 228 25.73 2.97 -16.68
N LYS A 229 25.48 1.66 -16.86
CA LYS A 229 24.16 1.04 -16.62
C LYS A 229 23.70 1.23 -15.17
N MET A 230 24.58 0.99 -14.20
CA MET A 230 24.31 1.20 -12.78
C MET A 230 23.99 2.68 -12.49
N THR A 231 24.78 3.61 -13.03
CA THR A 231 24.55 5.06 -12.88
C THR A 231 23.16 5.45 -13.37
N THR A 232 22.78 5.00 -14.57
CA THR A 232 21.45 5.26 -15.15
C THR A 232 20.34 4.70 -14.26
N LEU A 233 20.48 3.45 -13.80
CA LEU A 233 19.49 2.80 -12.96
C LEU A 233 19.30 3.52 -11.62
N VAL A 234 20.40 3.82 -10.91
CA VAL A 234 20.38 4.55 -9.64
C VAL A 234 19.81 5.96 -9.83
N SER A 235 20.17 6.65 -10.91
CA SER A 235 19.63 7.97 -11.24
C SER A 235 18.11 7.94 -11.40
N GLN A 236 17.57 6.96 -12.13
CA GLN A 236 16.13 6.78 -12.28
C GLN A 236 15.44 6.50 -10.94
N ARG A 237 15.99 5.60 -10.11
CA ARG A 237 15.44 5.28 -8.78
C ARG A 237 15.47 6.49 -7.86
N LEU A 238 16.56 7.24 -7.84
CA LEU A 238 16.71 8.45 -7.05
C LEU A 238 15.72 9.54 -7.48
N LYS A 239 15.48 9.70 -8.78
CA LYS A 239 14.45 10.61 -9.29
C LYS A 239 13.07 10.23 -8.75
N LYS A 240 12.70 8.94 -8.82
CA LYS A 240 11.43 8.45 -8.28
C LYS A 240 11.34 8.63 -6.76
N ALA A 241 12.41 8.35 -6.03
CA ALA A 241 12.46 8.56 -4.58
C ALA A 241 12.16 10.02 -4.22
N ARG A 242 12.79 10.98 -4.91
CA ARG A 242 12.55 12.41 -4.71
C ARG A 242 11.10 12.81 -5.03
N MET A 243 10.52 12.26 -6.10
CA MET A 243 9.11 12.50 -6.41
C MET A 243 8.18 11.97 -5.33
N GLN A 244 8.46 10.77 -4.81
CA GLN A 244 7.66 10.16 -3.74
C GLN A 244 7.78 10.91 -2.42
N ILE A 245 8.99 11.38 -2.07
CA ILE A 245 9.19 12.26 -0.91
C ILE A 245 8.44 13.57 -1.12
N ALA A 246 8.55 14.21 -2.29
CA ALA A 246 7.82 15.46 -2.57
C ALA A 246 6.29 15.27 -2.53
N ASN A 247 5.78 14.13 -2.97
CA ASN A 247 4.35 13.84 -2.99
C ASN A 247 3.82 13.34 -1.64
N SER A 248 4.67 12.96 -0.68
CA SER A 248 4.22 12.39 0.59
C SER A 248 3.47 13.37 1.48
N VAL A 249 3.53 14.67 1.19
CA VAL A 249 2.77 15.73 1.89
C VAL A 249 1.35 15.90 1.36
N SER A 250 1.03 15.28 0.23
CA SER A 250 -0.32 15.28 -0.35
C SER A 250 -1.22 14.29 0.39
N ASN A 251 -2.53 14.44 0.23
CA ASN A 251 -3.52 13.45 0.69
C ASN A 251 -3.55 12.18 -0.20
N VAL A 252 -2.89 12.21 -1.35
CA VAL A 252 -2.76 11.06 -2.27
C VAL A 252 -1.28 10.75 -2.50
N PHE A 253 -0.86 9.53 -2.18
CA PHE A 253 0.49 9.07 -2.45
C PHE A 253 0.56 8.39 -3.82
N GLU A 254 1.24 9.06 -4.74
CA GLU A 254 1.45 8.58 -6.10
C GLU A 254 2.51 7.47 -6.16
N ILE A 255 2.11 6.28 -6.64
CA ILE A 255 3.04 5.19 -6.92
C ILE A 255 3.69 5.40 -8.28
N VAL A 256 4.94 5.88 -8.28
CA VAL A 256 5.72 6.24 -9.50
C VAL A 256 6.60 5.10 -10.01
#